data_AF-A0A4P6MU51-F1
#
_entry.id   AF-A0A4P6MU51-F1
#
_cell.length_a   1.000
_cell.length_b   1.000
_cell.length_c   1.000
_cell.angle_alpha   90.00
_cell.angle_beta   90.00
_cell.angle_gamma   90.00
#
_symmetry.space_group_name_H-M   'P 1'
#
loop_
_entity.id
_entity.type
_entity.pdbx_description
1 polymer ?
#
loop_
_entity_poly.entity_id
_entity_poly.type
_entity_poly.pdbx_seq_one_letter_code
_entity_poly.pdbx_strand_id
1 'polypeptide(L)'
;MSSAAPPPSSRLSALARRVRSAPGYRRVTDSVLPRIRGNETVVDLLTRLVGEGGRLGGSSHPLVTTADVDVAGADRWPIVIVTLDDPDGSRPATVEEVEAVVAEIGRLQVRLRCFRAVFLVTGDALAPVRRAGHAVELLPDPADLGDGQAVRRHRARRVVSMTDHYRAWLVLDVPVSQGAGLTRSQRELLEALPAYLADQHDLHDLPTLPGVTDEGGTGRVPAS
;
A
#
# COMPACT_ATOMS: atom_id res chain seq x y z
N MET A 1 -16.56 41.37 0.82
CA MET A 1 -16.62 40.40 1.93
C MET A 1 -17.29 39.14 1.39
N SER A 2 -16.51 38.17 0.88
CA SER A 2 -17.06 36.95 0.27
C SER A 2 -16.89 35.79 1.23
N SER A 3 -18.03 35.27 1.71
CA SER A 3 -18.12 34.10 2.58
C SER A 3 -17.81 32.85 1.76
N ALA A 4 -16.65 32.23 2.01
CA ALA A 4 -16.30 30.95 1.41
C ALA A 4 -17.17 29.86 2.05
N ALA A 5 -18.04 29.24 1.25
CA ALA A 5 -18.81 28.09 1.68
C ALA A 5 -17.86 26.93 2.03
N PRO A 6 -17.98 26.30 3.21
CA PRO A 6 -17.08 25.22 3.60
C PRO A 6 -17.22 24.02 2.64
N PRO A 7 -16.10 23.35 2.28
CA PRO A 7 -16.08 22.26 1.31
C PRO A 7 -16.99 21.10 1.75
N PRO A 8 -17.59 20.36 0.82
CA PRO A 8 -18.62 19.34 1.10
C PRO A 8 -18.16 18.30 2.14
N SER A 9 -16.86 17.99 2.19
CA SER A 9 -16.22 17.06 3.13
C SER A 9 -16.29 17.51 4.61
N SER A 10 -16.21 18.82 4.87
CA SER A 10 -16.26 19.38 6.23
C SER A 10 -17.66 19.35 6.82
N ARG A 11 -18.69 19.57 5.98
CA ARG A 11 -20.10 19.47 6.35
C ARG A 11 -20.49 18.02 6.64
N LEU A 12 -19.99 17.07 5.86
CA LEU A 12 -20.21 15.63 6.08
C LEU A 12 -19.51 15.13 7.35
N SER A 13 -18.28 15.57 7.62
CA SER A 13 -17.55 15.21 8.85
C SER A 13 -18.19 15.80 10.11
N ALA A 14 -18.77 17.00 10.01
CA ALA A 14 -19.57 17.60 11.08
C ALA A 14 -20.89 16.85 11.27
N LEU A 15 -21.55 16.45 10.19
CA LEU A 15 -22.78 15.66 10.21
C LEU A 15 -22.54 14.27 10.84
N ALA A 16 -21.47 13.58 10.43
CA ALA A 16 -21.10 12.26 10.96
C ALA A 16 -20.79 12.30 12.47
N ARG A 17 -20.11 13.36 12.94
CA ARG A 17 -19.88 13.59 14.38
C ARG A 17 -21.17 13.86 15.13
N ARG A 18 -22.09 14.67 14.56
CA ARG A 18 -23.39 14.98 15.16
C ARG A 18 -24.32 13.77 15.25
N VAL A 19 -24.27 12.90 14.23
CA VAL A 19 -25.07 11.67 14.18
C VAL A 19 -24.56 10.65 15.20
N ARG A 20 -23.23 10.53 15.42
CA ARG A 20 -22.67 9.65 16.46
C ARG A 20 -23.02 10.08 17.89
N SER A 21 -23.21 11.38 18.12
CA SER A 21 -23.55 11.92 19.43
C SER A 21 -25.06 11.92 19.73
N ALA A 22 -25.90 11.48 18.80
CA ALA A 22 -27.35 11.49 18.98
C ALA A 22 -27.80 10.33 19.88
N PRO A 23 -28.56 10.59 20.95
CA PRO A 23 -29.13 9.53 21.78
C PRO A 23 -30.10 8.69 20.96
N GLY A 24 -29.83 7.39 20.84
CA GLY A 24 -30.63 6.46 20.01
C GLY A 24 -29.94 5.95 18.75
N TYR A 25 -28.73 6.41 18.43
CA TYR A 25 -27.92 5.92 17.30
C TYR A 25 -27.82 4.38 17.25
N ARG A 26 -27.67 3.73 18.41
CA ARG A 26 -27.63 2.25 18.51
C ARG A 26 -28.91 1.55 18.03
N ARG A 27 -30.10 2.13 18.27
CA ARG A 27 -31.38 1.54 17.83
C ARG A 27 -31.62 1.71 16.33
N VAL A 28 -31.07 2.79 15.75
CA VAL A 28 -31.15 3.06 14.31
C VAL A 28 -30.15 2.18 13.55
N THR A 29 -28.93 1.97 14.07
CA THR A 29 -27.97 1.05 13.43
C THR A 29 -28.52 -0.37 13.34
N ASP A 30 -29.15 -0.88 14.40
CA ASP A 30 -29.63 -2.28 14.43
C ASP A 30 -30.83 -2.52 13.50
N SER A 31 -31.62 -1.49 13.19
CA SER A 31 -32.79 -1.57 12.31
C SER A 31 -32.51 -1.20 10.85
N VAL A 32 -31.48 -0.39 10.61
CA VAL A 32 -31.13 0.13 9.27
C VAL A 32 -30.01 -0.68 8.61
N LEU A 33 -29.03 -1.21 9.36
CA LEU A 33 -27.95 -2.04 8.82
C LEU A 33 -28.44 -3.28 8.05
N PRO A 34 -29.47 -4.02 8.49
CA PRO A 34 -29.96 -5.18 7.74
C PRO A 34 -30.59 -4.79 6.41
N ARG A 35 -31.28 -3.64 6.34
CA ARG A 35 -31.93 -3.14 5.12
C ARG A 35 -30.94 -2.55 4.12
N ILE A 36 -29.84 -1.99 4.61
CA ILE A 36 -28.71 -1.55 3.77
C ILE A 36 -27.98 -2.76 3.16
N ARG A 37 -27.77 -3.85 3.93
CA ARG A 37 -27.15 -5.08 3.41
C ARG A 37 -27.97 -5.79 2.33
N GLY A 38 -29.29 -5.61 2.33
CA GLY A 38 -30.20 -6.21 1.36
C GLY A 38 -30.42 -5.41 0.07
N ASN A 39 -29.82 -4.22 -0.06
CA ASN A 39 -30.01 -3.37 -1.24
C ASN A 39 -28.66 -3.18 -1.95
N GLU A 40 -28.44 -3.96 -3.01
CA GLU A 40 -27.22 -3.94 -3.81
C GLU A 40 -26.87 -2.56 -4.37
N THR A 41 -27.88 -1.73 -4.68
CA THR A 41 -27.66 -0.37 -5.21
C THR A 41 -27.12 0.58 -4.15
N VAL A 42 -27.55 0.43 -2.90
CA VAL A 42 -27.02 1.23 -1.77
C VAL A 42 -25.62 0.75 -1.39
N VAL A 43 -25.37 -0.56 -1.45
CA VAL A 43 -24.02 -1.11 -1.27
C VAL A 43 -23.10 -0.63 -2.39
N ASP A 44 -23.53 -0.65 -3.66
CA ASP A 44 -22.74 -0.15 -4.80
C ASP A 44 -22.48 1.36 -4.66
N LEU A 45 -23.49 2.17 -4.31
CA LEU A 45 -23.32 3.60 -4.03
C LEU A 45 -22.38 3.86 -2.85
N LEU A 46 -22.47 3.11 -1.76
CA LEU A 46 -21.55 3.24 -0.63
C LEU A 46 -20.15 2.77 -1.00
N THR A 47 -20.01 1.73 -1.82
CA THR A 47 -18.72 1.22 -2.29
C THR A 47 -18.09 2.17 -3.29
N ARG A 48 -18.87 2.87 -4.12
CA ARG A 48 -18.39 3.95 -4.99
C ARG A 48 -18.09 5.22 -4.20
N LEU A 49 -18.94 5.63 -3.26
CA LEU A 49 -18.74 6.84 -2.46
C LEU A 49 -17.59 6.70 -1.45
N VAL A 50 -17.40 5.51 -0.86
CA VAL A 50 -16.25 5.17 0.00
C VAL A 50 -15.04 4.76 -0.84
N GLY A 51 -15.23 4.18 -2.03
CA GLY A 51 -14.16 3.78 -2.94
C GLY A 51 -13.53 4.95 -3.70
N GLU A 52 -14.31 5.97 -4.06
CA GLU A 52 -13.82 7.21 -4.67
C GLU A 52 -13.00 8.04 -3.66
N GLY A 53 -13.32 7.96 -2.36
CA GLY A 53 -12.51 8.54 -1.28
C GLY A 53 -11.49 7.59 -0.63
N GLY A 54 -11.52 6.29 -0.98
CA GLY A 54 -10.81 5.20 -0.29
C GLY A 54 -9.80 4.46 -1.15
N ARG A 55 -9.63 4.87 -2.42
CA ARG A 55 -8.50 4.42 -3.26
C ARG A 55 -7.16 4.91 -2.73
N LEU A 56 -7.12 6.02 -2.01
CA LEU A 56 -5.95 6.39 -1.20
C LEU A 56 -5.85 5.42 -0.02
N GLY A 57 -4.85 4.54 -0.09
CA GLY A 57 -4.57 3.44 0.83
C GLY A 57 -4.31 3.88 2.26
N GLY A 58 -5.35 4.34 2.94
CA GLY A 58 -5.40 4.41 4.38
C GLY A 58 -5.39 2.98 4.91
N SER A 59 -4.20 2.38 5.00
CA SER A 59 -4.01 1.20 5.83
C SER A 59 -4.48 1.61 7.22
N SER A 60 -5.47 0.90 7.78
CA SER A 60 -5.93 1.18 9.15
C SER A 60 -4.86 0.86 10.21
N HIS A 61 -3.66 0.47 9.78
CA HIS A 61 -2.54 0.04 10.58
C HIS A 61 -1.31 0.90 10.30
N PRO A 62 -0.63 1.41 11.36
CA PRO A 62 0.63 2.10 11.21
C PRO A 62 1.66 1.13 10.63
N LEU A 63 2.28 1.51 9.51
CA LEU A 63 3.36 0.76 8.90
C LEU A 63 4.68 1.39 9.32
N VAL A 64 5.66 0.58 9.72
CA VAL A 64 7.02 1.06 9.91
C VAL A 64 7.63 1.30 8.54
N THR A 65 7.98 2.55 8.27
CA THR A 65 8.79 2.96 7.12
C THR A 65 10.22 3.26 7.59
N THR A 66 11.18 3.20 6.67
CA THR A 66 12.55 3.62 6.97
C THR A 66 12.56 5.10 7.34
N ALA A 67 13.50 5.52 8.21
CA ALA A 67 13.54 6.89 8.73
C ALA A 67 13.60 7.96 7.62
N ASP A 68 14.26 7.66 6.51
CA ASP A 68 14.38 8.57 5.35
C ASP A 68 13.09 8.69 4.51
N VAL A 69 12.11 7.83 4.78
CA VAL A 69 10.83 7.67 4.06
C VAL A 69 9.64 8.05 4.95
N ASP A 70 9.84 8.09 6.28
CA ASP A 70 8.85 8.53 7.27
C ASP A 70 8.70 10.06 7.29
N VAL A 71 8.04 10.58 6.25
CA VAL A 71 7.72 11.99 6.08
C VAL A 71 6.22 12.24 6.22
N ALA A 72 5.84 13.49 6.51
CA ALA A 72 4.43 13.86 6.63
C ALA A 72 3.64 13.51 5.35
N GLY A 73 2.59 12.69 5.50
CA GLY A 73 1.75 12.23 4.38
C GLY A 73 2.19 10.90 3.76
N ALA A 74 3.32 10.31 4.17
CA ALA A 74 3.76 9.00 3.71
C ALA A 74 2.79 7.86 4.08
N ASP A 75 2.00 8.06 5.13
CA ASP A 75 0.90 7.18 5.56
C ASP A 75 -0.19 7.01 4.48
N ARG A 76 -0.27 7.94 3.52
CA ARG A 76 -1.22 7.89 2.39
C ARG A 76 -0.62 7.27 1.13
N TRP A 77 0.69 7.00 1.10
CA TRP A 77 1.31 6.40 -0.07
C TRP A 77 0.83 4.97 -0.29
N PRO A 78 0.67 4.53 -1.55
CA PRO A 78 0.31 3.17 -1.89
C PRO A 78 1.29 2.18 -1.27
N ILE A 79 0.76 1.04 -0.84
CA ILE A 79 1.57 -0.06 -0.33
C ILE A 79 1.90 -1.02 -1.47
N VAL A 80 3.17 -1.37 -1.58
CA VAL A 80 3.71 -2.39 -2.47
C VAL A 80 4.15 -3.57 -1.60
N ILE A 81 3.58 -4.74 -1.85
CA ILE A 81 4.07 -5.98 -1.24
C ILE A 81 5.25 -6.46 -2.08
N VAL A 82 6.40 -6.68 -1.46
CA VAL A 82 7.60 -7.20 -2.12
C VAL A 82 7.86 -8.59 -1.57
N THR A 83 7.79 -9.61 -2.41
CA THR A 83 8.13 -10.98 -2.00
C THR A 83 9.56 -11.29 -2.41
N LEU A 84 10.35 -11.87 -1.52
CA LEU A 84 11.76 -12.20 -1.80
C LEU A 84 12.00 -13.70 -2.02
N ASP A 85 10.98 -14.53 -1.83
CA ASP A 85 11.07 -15.97 -1.98
C ASP A 85 10.94 -16.39 -3.45
N ASP A 86 11.61 -17.49 -3.80
CA ASP A 86 11.51 -18.15 -5.09
C ASP A 86 11.08 -19.61 -4.86
N PRO A 87 9.78 -19.91 -4.88
CA PRO A 87 9.29 -21.26 -4.63
C PRO A 87 9.68 -22.27 -5.71
N ASP A 88 10.12 -21.79 -6.88
CA ASP A 88 10.57 -22.60 -8.01
C ASP A 88 12.10 -22.56 -8.18
N GLY A 89 12.80 -21.91 -7.24
CA GLY A 89 14.25 -21.75 -7.24
C GLY A 89 15.00 -23.05 -6.96
N SER A 90 16.17 -23.20 -7.59
CA SER A 90 17.04 -24.37 -7.38
C SER A 90 17.88 -24.29 -6.11
N ARG A 91 17.93 -23.12 -5.45
CA ARG A 91 18.69 -22.86 -4.22
C ARG A 91 18.04 -21.73 -3.42
N PRO A 92 18.31 -21.63 -2.11
CA PRO A 92 17.97 -20.44 -1.34
C PRO A 92 18.79 -19.22 -1.81
N ALA A 93 18.20 -18.03 -1.62
CA ALA A 93 18.91 -16.77 -1.77
C ALA A 93 19.95 -16.60 -0.66
N THR A 94 21.10 -16.00 -0.98
CA THR A 94 22.08 -15.64 0.05
C THR A 94 21.67 -14.36 0.76
N VAL A 95 22.25 -14.13 1.94
CA VAL A 95 22.00 -12.91 2.73
C VAL A 95 22.39 -11.67 1.94
N GLU A 96 23.51 -11.71 1.20
CA GLU A 96 24.01 -10.60 0.41
C GLU A 96 23.08 -10.27 -0.78
N GLU A 97 22.49 -11.29 -1.40
CA GLU A 97 21.52 -11.09 -2.49
C GLU A 97 20.24 -10.43 -1.98
N VAL A 98 19.75 -10.86 -0.80
CA VAL A 98 18.61 -10.24 -0.12
C VAL A 98 18.94 -8.78 0.23
N GLU A 99 20.11 -8.52 0.83
CA GLU A 99 20.55 -7.17 1.18
C GLU A 99 20.64 -6.26 -0.05
N ALA A 100 21.11 -6.77 -1.19
CA ALA A 100 21.20 -6.01 -2.43
C ALA A 100 19.81 -5.57 -2.93
N VAL A 101 18.83 -6.48 -2.93
CA VAL A 101 17.45 -6.19 -3.33
C VAL A 101 16.78 -5.21 -2.37
N VAL A 102 16.92 -5.44 -1.06
CA VAL A 102 16.37 -4.56 -0.02
C VAL A 102 16.95 -3.15 -0.13
N ALA A 103 18.27 -3.03 -0.32
CA ALA A 103 18.93 -1.75 -0.52
C ALA A 103 18.45 -1.06 -1.82
N GLU A 104 18.21 -1.81 -2.89
CA GLU A 104 17.66 -1.26 -4.12
C GLU A 104 16.24 -0.71 -3.93
N ILE A 105 15.34 -1.47 -3.29
CA ILE A 105 13.99 -1.01 -2.96
C ILE A 105 14.04 0.22 -2.05
N GLY A 106 14.90 0.24 -1.03
CA GLY A 106 15.09 1.38 -0.14
C GLY A 106 15.50 2.64 -0.91
N ARG A 107 16.46 2.54 -1.84
CA ARG A 107 16.86 3.64 -2.73
C ARG A 107 15.69 4.13 -3.60
N LEU A 108 14.87 3.21 -4.12
CA LEU A 108 13.68 3.58 -4.91
C LEU A 108 12.63 4.31 -4.04
N GLN A 109 12.40 3.87 -2.81
CA GLN A 109 11.47 4.55 -1.90
C GLN A 109 11.94 5.98 -1.57
N VAL A 110 13.23 6.16 -1.27
CA VAL A 110 13.81 7.48 -0.98
C VAL A 110 13.76 8.40 -2.19
N ARG A 111 14.02 7.87 -3.39
CA ARG A 111 14.04 8.65 -4.63
C ARG A 111 12.63 9.01 -5.12
N LEU A 112 11.70 8.07 -5.08
CA LEU A 112 10.36 8.25 -5.66
C LEU A 112 9.35 8.84 -4.68
N ARG A 113 9.52 8.61 -3.36
CA ARG A 113 8.65 9.14 -2.30
C ARG A 113 7.16 9.01 -2.60
N CYS A 114 6.78 7.86 -3.14
CA CYS A 114 5.43 7.64 -3.63
C CYS A 114 4.89 6.26 -3.27
N PHE A 115 5.61 5.46 -2.47
CA PHE A 115 5.14 4.14 -2.05
C PHE A 115 5.81 3.68 -0.75
N ARG A 116 5.12 2.78 -0.05
CA ARG A 116 5.62 2.05 1.12
C ARG A 116 5.80 0.59 0.77
N ALA A 117 6.94 0.00 1.09
CA ALA A 117 7.20 -1.42 0.88
C ALA A 117 6.86 -2.24 2.14
N VAL A 118 6.17 -3.36 1.93
CA VAL A 118 6.02 -4.43 2.94
C VAL A 118 6.62 -5.69 2.36
N PHE A 119 7.64 -6.23 3.03
CA PHE A 119 8.33 -7.41 2.57
C PHE A 119 7.67 -8.67 3.09
N LEU A 120 7.39 -9.63 2.20
CA LEU A 120 7.01 -10.99 2.54
C LEU A 120 8.22 -11.90 2.35
N VAL A 121 8.70 -12.51 3.42
CA VAL A 121 9.98 -13.23 3.44
C VAL A 121 9.93 -14.53 4.20
N THR A 122 10.88 -15.43 3.94
CA THR A 122 11.18 -16.60 4.77
C THR A 122 12.29 -16.28 5.78
N GLY A 123 12.60 -17.23 6.68
CA GLY A 123 13.48 -17.03 7.84
C GLY A 123 14.79 -16.29 7.57
N ASP A 124 15.58 -16.75 6.60
CA ASP A 124 16.91 -16.19 6.34
C ASP A 124 16.88 -14.73 5.83
N ALA A 125 15.80 -14.34 5.16
CA ALA A 125 15.61 -12.98 4.66
C ALA A 125 15.03 -12.02 5.71
N LEU A 126 14.55 -12.52 6.85
CA LEU A 126 13.94 -11.68 7.90
C LEU A 126 14.93 -10.69 8.51
N ALA A 127 16.11 -11.15 8.91
CA ALA A 127 17.08 -10.31 9.60
C ALA A 127 17.62 -9.16 8.73
N PRO A 128 18.00 -9.38 7.45
CA PRO A 128 18.38 -8.30 6.53
C PRO A 128 17.30 -7.23 6.36
N VAL A 129 16.05 -7.62 6.12
CA VAL A 129 14.92 -6.69 5.92
C VAL A 129 14.66 -5.86 7.17
N ARG A 130 14.65 -6.49 8.35
CA ARG A 130 14.43 -5.79 9.62
C ARG A 130 15.55 -4.82 9.94
N ARG A 131 16.81 -5.19 9.68
CA ARG A 131 17.97 -4.29 9.88
C ARG A 131 17.88 -3.06 9.00
N ALA A 132 17.36 -3.20 7.78
CA ALA A 132 17.12 -2.09 6.86
C ALA A 132 15.91 -1.22 7.26
N GLY A 133 15.14 -1.58 8.30
CA GLY A 133 14.05 -0.78 8.84
C GLY A 133 12.73 -0.88 8.07
N HIS A 134 12.56 -1.92 7.24
CA HIS A 134 11.31 -2.12 6.50
C HIS A 134 10.29 -2.94 7.28
N ALA A 135 9.01 -2.70 7.01
CA ALA A 135 7.93 -3.58 7.45
C ALA A 135 8.07 -4.95 6.80
N VAL A 136 7.86 -6.00 7.61
CA VAL A 136 8.10 -7.38 7.20
C VAL A 136 7.02 -8.30 7.73
N GLU A 137 6.65 -9.26 6.89
CA GLU A 137 5.77 -10.37 7.19
C GLU A 137 6.54 -11.67 6.93
N LEU A 138 6.47 -12.60 7.89
CA LEU A 138 7.21 -13.85 7.85
C LEU A 138 6.32 -14.97 7.30
N LEU A 139 6.81 -15.67 6.30
CA LEU A 139 6.31 -16.96 5.85
C LEU A 139 6.91 -18.08 6.71
N PRO A 140 6.16 -19.17 6.95
CA PRO A 140 6.73 -20.38 7.52
C PRO A 140 7.86 -20.92 6.64
N ASP A 141 8.73 -21.72 7.22
CA ASP A 141 9.78 -22.42 6.46
C ASP A 141 9.09 -23.30 5.39
N PRO A 142 9.51 -23.23 4.11
CA PRO A 142 9.00 -24.13 3.08
C PRO A 142 9.07 -25.61 3.46
N ALA A 143 10.07 -26.02 4.25
CA ALA A 143 10.23 -27.39 4.74
C ALA A 143 9.06 -27.84 5.63
N ASP A 144 8.38 -26.92 6.32
CA ASP A 144 7.26 -27.22 7.22
C ASP A 144 5.95 -27.46 6.47
N LEU A 145 5.87 -27.09 5.19
CA LEU A 145 4.62 -27.12 4.39
C LEU A 145 4.46 -28.40 3.55
N GLY A 146 5.46 -29.28 3.56
CA GLY A 146 5.41 -30.60 2.91
C GLY A 146 5.94 -30.59 1.48
N ASP A 147 5.21 -29.98 0.53
CA ASP A 147 5.59 -29.94 -0.89
C ASP A 147 5.57 -28.54 -1.51
N GLY A 148 6.19 -28.38 -2.67
CA GLY A 148 6.26 -27.09 -3.37
C GLY A 148 4.89 -26.52 -3.78
N GLN A 149 3.88 -27.36 -4.02
CA GLN A 149 2.53 -26.88 -4.33
C GLN A 149 1.83 -26.34 -3.08
N ALA A 150 2.08 -26.93 -1.91
CA ALA A 150 1.62 -26.43 -0.63
C ALA A 150 2.28 -25.08 -0.29
N VAL A 151 3.59 -24.94 -0.54
CA VAL A 151 4.33 -23.67 -0.41
C VAL A 151 3.69 -22.59 -1.30
N ARG A 152 3.51 -22.85 -2.60
CA ARG A 152 2.88 -21.91 -3.53
C ARG A 152 1.45 -21.52 -3.10
N ARG A 153 0.63 -22.48 -2.67
CA ARG A 153 -0.73 -22.21 -2.18
C ARG A 153 -0.75 -21.42 -0.88
N HIS A 154 0.19 -21.67 0.02
CA HIS A 154 0.31 -20.93 1.27
C HIS A 154 0.72 -19.48 0.99
N ARG A 155 1.76 -19.29 0.18
CA ARG A 155 2.22 -17.99 -0.30
C ARG A 155 1.10 -17.18 -0.96
N ALA A 156 0.40 -17.77 -1.92
CA ALA A 156 -0.72 -17.12 -2.60
C ALA A 156 -1.81 -16.67 -1.61
N ARG A 157 -2.18 -17.52 -0.65
CA ARG A 157 -3.13 -17.15 0.41
C ARG A 157 -2.61 -16.02 1.29
N ARG A 158 -1.32 -16.00 1.60
CA ARG A 158 -0.70 -14.94 2.39
C ARG A 158 -0.69 -13.62 1.63
N VAL A 159 -0.32 -13.62 0.35
CA VAL A 159 -0.36 -12.45 -0.53
C VAL A 159 -1.78 -11.90 -0.64
N VAL A 160 -2.80 -12.75 -0.84
CA VAL A 160 -4.21 -12.31 -0.86
C VAL A 160 -4.61 -11.66 0.46
N SER A 161 -4.27 -12.31 1.59
CA SER A 161 -4.54 -11.76 2.92
C SER A 161 -3.84 -10.42 3.17
N MET A 162 -2.58 -10.28 2.75
CA MET A 162 -1.82 -9.04 2.88
C MET A 162 -2.35 -7.95 1.96
N THR A 163 -2.77 -8.31 0.74
CA THR A 163 -3.34 -7.35 -0.21
C THR A 163 -4.62 -6.75 0.35
N ASP A 164 -5.48 -7.55 0.97
CA ASP A 164 -6.67 -7.06 1.67
C ASP A 164 -6.31 -6.27 2.93
N HIS A 165 -5.43 -6.81 3.78
CA HIS A 165 -5.04 -6.21 5.06
C HIS A 165 -4.37 -4.84 4.90
N TYR A 166 -3.41 -4.73 3.98
CA TYR A 166 -2.68 -3.50 3.71
C TYR A 166 -3.33 -2.64 2.62
N ARG A 167 -4.40 -3.11 1.96
CA ARG A 167 -4.94 -2.47 0.74
C ARG A 167 -3.82 -2.23 -0.29
N ALA A 168 -2.98 -3.25 -0.50
CA ALA A 168 -1.82 -3.14 -1.38
C ALA A 168 -2.25 -2.85 -2.81
N TRP A 169 -1.51 -1.97 -3.48
CA TRP A 169 -1.75 -1.60 -4.88
C TRP A 169 -1.05 -2.55 -5.83
N LEU A 170 0.14 -3.01 -5.45
CA LEU A 170 0.98 -3.86 -6.26
C LEU A 170 1.58 -4.98 -5.41
N VAL A 171 1.75 -6.13 -6.04
CA VAL A 171 2.59 -7.22 -5.54
C VAL A 171 3.75 -7.35 -6.51
N LEU A 172 4.97 -7.24 -5.98
CA LEU A 172 6.21 -7.33 -6.72
C LEU A 172 6.91 -8.63 -6.34
N ASP A 173 6.86 -9.61 -7.25
CA ASP A 173 7.54 -10.89 -7.07
C ASP A 173 9.01 -10.76 -7.47
N VAL A 174 9.94 -10.82 -6.51
CA VAL A 174 11.39 -10.71 -6.73
C VAL A 174 12.08 -12.02 -6.36
N PRO A 175 12.30 -12.94 -7.33
CA PRO A 175 12.95 -14.22 -7.07
C PRO A 175 14.47 -14.01 -6.87
N VAL A 176 14.87 -13.70 -5.65
CA VAL A 176 16.24 -13.24 -5.32
C VAL A 176 17.33 -14.27 -5.71
N SER A 177 17.02 -15.56 -5.66
CA SER A 177 17.93 -16.65 -6.07
C SER A 177 18.25 -16.68 -7.57
N GLN A 178 17.45 -16.01 -8.41
CA GLN A 178 17.62 -15.99 -9.87
C GLN A 178 18.49 -14.83 -10.37
N GLY A 179 18.80 -13.86 -9.49
CA GLY A 179 19.63 -12.72 -9.83
C GLY A 179 19.66 -11.68 -8.72
N ALA A 180 20.81 -11.00 -8.58
CA ALA A 180 20.95 -9.92 -7.63
C ALA A 180 20.25 -8.66 -8.16
N GLY A 181 19.09 -8.32 -7.57
CA GLY A 181 18.40 -7.06 -7.80
C GLY A 181 17.07 -7.17 -8.55
N LEU A 182 16.46 -6.02 -8.80
CA LEU A 182 15.24 -5.91 -9.57
C LEU A 182 15.51 -6.06 -11.06
N THR A 183 14.66 -6.84 -11.72
CA THR A 183 14.56 -6.86 -13.17
C THR A 183 14.17 -5.48 -13.70
N ARG A 184 14.49 -5.23 -14.97
CA ARG A 184 14.14 -3.97 -15.64
C ARG A 184 12.64 -3.67 -15.56
N SER A 185 11.78 -4.65 -15.82
CA SER A 185 10.32 -4.49 -15.78
C SER A 185 9.78 -4.18 -14.38
N GLN A 186 10.36 -4.80 -13.34
CA GLN A 186 9.99 -4.48 -11.94
C GLN A 186 10.37 -3.05 -11.58
N ARG A 187 11.54 -2.58 -12.03
CA ARG A 187 11.98 -1.20 -11.81
C ARG A 187 11.09 -0.21 -12.55
N GLU A 188 10.81 -0.45 -13.83
CA GLU A 188 9.92 0.38 -14.66
C GLU A 188 8.50 0.46 -14.06
N LEU A 189 7.99 -0.63 -13.49
CA LEU A 189 6.69 -0.65 -12.80
C LEU A 189 6.67 0.28 -11.58
N LEU A 190 7.71 0.24 -10.75
CA LEU A 190 7.80 1.14 -9.58
C LEU A 190 8.02 2.60 -10.01
N GLU A 191 8.83 2.83 -11.05
CA GLU A 191 9.09 4.16 -11.59
C GLU A 191 7.87 4.79 -12.28
N ALA A 192 6.89 4.00 -12.69
CA ALA A 192 5.62 4.48 -13.25
C ALA A 192 4.62 4.98 -12.17
N LEU A 193 4.81 4.61 -10.90
CA LEU A 193 3.88 4.97 -9.81
C LEU A 193 3.66 6.49 -9.65
N PRO A 194 4.70 7.36 -9.66
CA PRO A 194 4.50 8.80 -9.52
C PRO A 194 3.60 9.38 -10.61
N ALA A 195 3.81 8.99 -11.87
CA ALA A 195 3.02 9.46 -13.00
C ALA A 195 1.57 8.95 -12.91
N TYR A 196 1.39 7.66 -12.62
CA TYR A 196 0.05 7.10 -12.43
C TYR A 196 -0.72 7.78 -11.28
N LEU A 197 -0.05 8.06 -10.16
CA LEU A 197 -0.65 8.80 -9.05
C LEU A 197 -1.02 10.22 -9.46
N ALA A 198 -0.19 10.90 -10.24
CA ALA A 198 -0.50 12.23 -10.76
C ALA A 198 -1.74 12.20 -11.68
N ASP A 199 -1.89 11.17 -12.52
CA ASP A 199 -3.02 11.05 -13.46
C ASP A 199 -4.34 10.63 -12.77
N GLN A 200 -4.26 9.85 -11.70
CA GLN A 200 -5.44 9.46 -10.92
C GLN A 200 -5.97 10.59 -10.02
N HIS A 201 -5.17 11.63 -9.79
CA HIS A 201 -5.55 12.78 -8.97
C HIS A 201 -5.79 14.01 -9.86
N ASP A 202 -7.06 14.31 -10.11
CA ASP A 202 -7.46 15.64 -10.57
C ASP A 202 -6.91 16.67 -9.56
N LEU A 203 -6.02 17.54 -10.06
CA LEU A 203 -5.06 18.40 -9.34
C LEU A 203 -5.66 19.46 -8.39
N HIS A 204 -6.92 19.34 -7.97
CA HIS A 204 -7.59 20.34 -7.14
C HIS A 204 -7.51 20.09 -5.63
N ASP A 205 -7.20 18.87 -5.19
CA ASP A 205 -7.13 18.51 -3.75
C ASP A 205 -5.71 18.12 -3.26
N LEU A 206 -4.68 18.26 -4.11
CA LEU A 206 -3.27 18.02 -3.76
C LEU A 206 -2.39 19.26 -3.48
N PRO A 207 -2.86 20.40 -2.90
CA PRO A 207 -1.93 21.49 -2.60
C PRO A 207 -0.80 21.16 -1.60
N THR A 208 -0.74 19.96 -1.00
CA THR A 208 0.26 19.64 0.04
C THR A 208 0.58 18.14 0.14
N LEU A 209 1.07 17.51 -0.94
CA LEU A 209 1.85 16.27 -0.82
C LEU A 209 3.34 16.60 -1.01
N PRO A 210 4.08 16.85 0.08
CA PRO A 210 5.52 17.07 -0.01
C PRO A 210 6.20 15.87 -0.69
N GLY A 211 7.06 16.12 -1.67
CA GLY A 211 7.79 15.11 -2.43
C GLY A 211 7.25 14.74 -3.83
N VAL A 212 5.98 15.04 -4.15
CA VAL A 212 5.43 14.78 -5.52
C VAL A 212 5.49 16.03 -6.40
N THR A 213 5.39 17.23 -5.80
CA THR A 213 5.30 18.52 -6.49
C THR A 213 6.54 19.41 -6.35
N ASP A 214 7.57 18.95 -5.63
CA ASP A 214 8.78 19.74 -5.36
C ASP A 214 9.81 19.51 -6.49
N GLU A 215 10.81 20.39 -6.66
CA GLU A 215 11.76 20.46 -7.79
C GLU A 215 12.59 19.18 -8.12
N GLY A 216 12.29 18.03 -7.52
CA GLY A 216 12.83 16.71 -7.88
C GLY A 216 11.78 15.64 -8.19
N GLY A 217 10.48 15.92 -8.08
CA GLY A 217 9.38 15.02 -8.41
C GLY A 217 8.93 15.25 -9.85
N THR A 218 9.09 14.26 -10.73
CA THR A 218 8.93 14.36 -12.20
C THR A 218 7.48 14.57 -12.70
N GLY A 219 6.59 15.13 -11.88
CA GLY A 219 5.16 15.27 -12.20
C GLY A 219 4.81 16.31 -13.27
N ARG A 220 5.76 17.13 -13.75
CA ARG A 220 5.54 18.04 -14.88
C ARG A 220 6.78 18.15 -15.76
N VAL A 221 6.73 17.56 -16.95
CA VAL A 221 7.54 18.07 -18.07
C VAL A 221 6.88 19.38 -18.50
N PRO A 222 7.59 20.53 -18.48
CA PRO A 222 7.03 21.76 -19.03
C PRO A 222 6.80 21.56 -20.53
N ALA A 223 5.55 21.70 -20.96
CA ALA A 223 5.21 21.75 -22.38
C ALA A 223 5.98 22.93 -23.00
N SER A 224 6.80 22.61 -24.00
CA SER A 224 7.47 23.59 -24.87
C SER A 224 6.54 23.99 -26.01
#